data_AF-A6LMN6-F1
#
_entry.id   AF-A6LMN6-F1
#
_cell.length_a   1.000
_cell.length_b   1.000
_cell.length_c   1.000
_cell.angle_alpha   90.00
_cell.angle_beta   90.00
_cell.angle_gamma   90.00
#
_symmetry.space_group_name_H-M   'P 1'
#
loop_
_entity.id
_entity.type
_entity.pdbx_description
1 polymer ?
#
loop_
_entity_poly.entity_id
_entity_poly.type
_entity_poly.pdbx_seq_one_letter_code
_entity_poly.pdbx_strand_id
1 'polypeptide(L)'
;MKKLIFILIIISFLIFDFWIIYSEFDYISFFKEVSLSFESWKDLKAFFDEIGYDSLKNPPKVYVTSFPKDLKDAPVDIRKELFVKIMIPIIRKVNEEILRERKEIITAMEKGDTLTLKKYYKKYNAKSNEELLLKVDAIPEDIAIAQAAIESAWGTSKFVVIANNIFGEWTYEPGTGIIPDERPDGEIYEIEYFKNLEDSVRSYAMNLNKLPYYEKFRLIRAGIEKGHPADGLVYYSQMREKYVEIVKNVIKHLPDL
;
A
#
# COMPACT_ATOMS: atom_id res chain seq x y z
N MET A 1 -35.88 48.81 -33.06
CA MET A 1 -34.60 49.28 -32.48
C MET A 1 -34.67 48.94 -30.99
N LYS A 2 -34.17 47.78 -30.52
CA LYS A 2 -32.75 47.39 -30.38
C LYS A 2 -31.95 48.44 -29.61
N LYS A 3 -31.35 48.00 -28.49
CA LYS A 3 -30.38 48.68 -27.61
C LYS A 3 -31.05 49.70 -26.69
N LEU A 4 -31.20 49.49 -25.38
CA LEU A 4 -30.09 49.35 -24.45
C LEU A 4 -30.51 48.65 -23.13
N ILE A 5 -31.21 47.53 -23.21
CA ILE A 5 -31.12 46.48 -22.16
C ILE A 5 -29.76 45.80 -22.40
N PHE A 6 -28.67 46.45 -21.99
CA PHE A 6 -27.31 45.95 -22.22
C PHE A 6 -26.31 46.29 -21.10
N ILE A 7 -26.78 46.62 -19.90
CA ILE A 7 -25.87 46.95 -18.77
C ILE A 7 -26.19 46.17 -17.48
N LEU A 8 -27.06 45.16 -17.52
CA LEU A 8 -27.35 44.32 -16.34
C LEU A 8 -27.26 42.81 -16.57
N ILE A 9 -26.74 42.37 -17.72
CA ILE A 9 -26.53 40.94 -18.03
C ILE A 9 -25.04 40.53 -17.97
N ILE A 10 -24.10 41.48 -17.85
CA ILE A 10 -22.65 41.14 -17.87
C ILE A 10 -22.04 41.01 -16.46
N ILE A 11 -22.75 41.37 -15.38
CA ILE A 11 -22.25 41.19 -14.00
C ILE A 11 -22.92 40.01 -13.27
N SER A 12 -23.91 39.35 -13.88
CA SER A 12 -24.55 38.15 -13.30
C SER A 12 -23.91 36.83 -13.74
N PHE A 13 -23.11 36.81 -14.81
CA PHE A 13 -22.44 35.59 -15.27
C PHE A 13 -21.02 35.40 -14.72
N LEU A 14 -20.37 36.47 -14.22
CA LEU A 14 -19.04 36.35 -13.61
C LEU A 14 -19.06 35.95 -12.12
N ILE A 15 -20.23 35.96 -11.48
CA ILE A 15 -20.37 35.53 -10.08
C ILE A 15 -20.96 34.11 -10.00
N PHE A 16 -21.68 33.65 -11.02
CA PHE A 16 -22.19 32.28 -11.06
C PHE A 16 -21.10 31.27 -11.46
N ASP A 17 -20.20 31.63 -12.38
CA ASP A 17 -19.06 30.77 -12.73
C ASP A 17 -17.96 30.77 -11.66
N PHE A 18 -17.91 31.80 -10.79
CA PHE A 18 -16.97 31.79 -9.66
C PHE A 18 -17.47 30.95 -8.48
N TRP A 19 -18.80 30.83 -8.30
CA TRP A 19 -19.37 29.96 -7.27
C TRP A 19 -19.36 28.48 -7.67
N ILE A 20 -19.43 28.17 -8.97
CA ILE A 20 -19.26 26.79 -9.46
C ILE A 20 -17.80 26.33 -9.29
N ILE A 21 -16.81 27.17 -9.59
CA ILE A 21 -15.39 26.84 -9.42
C ILE A 21 -15.00 26.72 -7.93
N TYR A 22 -15.57 27.54 -7.04
CA TYR A 22 -15.34 27.38 -5.58
C TYR A 22 -16.11 26.19 -4.99
N SER A 23 -17.26 25.81 -5.56
CA SER A 23 -18.02 24.67 -5.05
C SER A 23 -17.35 23.32 -5.36
N GLU A 24 -16.60 23.19 -6.46
CA GLU A 24 -15.89 21.94 -6.77
C GLU A 24 -14.65 21.72 -5.87
N PHE A 25 -14.03 22.79 -5.37
CA PHE A 25 -12.88 22.68 -4.45
C PHE A 25 -13.28 22.20 -3.04
N ASP A 26 -14.48 22.53 -2.58
CA ASP A 26 -14.98 22.09 -1.26
C ASP A 26 -15.62 20.69 -1.27
N TYR A 27 -15.96 20.13 -2.44
CA TYR A 27 -16.45 18.74 -2.54
C TYR A 27 -15.38 17.69 -2.27
N ILE A 28 -14.10 18.01 -2.52
CA ILE A 28 -12.98 17.09 -2.22
C ILE A 28 -12.80 16.93 -0.70
N SER A 29 -13.24 17.90 0.11
CA SER A 29 -13.28 17.75 1.58
C SER A 29 -14.31 16.74 2.07
N PHE A 30 -15.25 16.32 1.20
CA PHE A 30 -16.36 15.42 1.55
C PHE A 30 -16.14 13.96 1.15
N PHE A 31 -15.10 13.66 0.34
CA PHE A 31 -14.66 12.27 0.11
C PHE A 31 -13.51 11.93 1.05
N LYS A 32 -13.80 11.13 2.08
CA LYS A 32 -12.86 10.82 3.16
C LYS A 32 -11.64 10.01 2.69
N GLU A 33 -11.75 9.33 1.56
CA GLU A 33 -10.74 8.53 0.86
C GLU A 33 -11.16 8.37 -0.61
N VAL A 34 -10.25 8.51 -1.57
CA VAL A 34 -10.56 8.33 -3.01
C VAL A 34 -9.65 7.27 -3.61
N SER A 35 -10.23 6.29 -4.31
CA SER A 35 -9.49 5.27 -5.07
C SER A 35 -9.54 5.57 -6.56
N LEU A 36 -8.37 5.67 -7.21
CA LEU A 36 -8.25 6.09 -8.61
C LEU A 36 -7.34 5.14 -9.41
N SER A 37 -7.57 5.06 -10.72
CA SER A 37 -6.68 4.38 -11.67
C SER A 37 -6.24 5.36 -12.75
N PHE A 38 -5.02 5.18 -13.26
CA PHE A 38 -4.44 6.03 -14.30
C PHE A 38 -3.90 5.14 -15.42
N GLU A 39 -4.23 5.46 -16.68
CA GLU A 39 -3.71 4.71 -17.83
C GLU A 39 -2.25 5.06 -18.11
N SER A 40 -1.84 6.33 -17.87
CA SER A 40 -0.47 6.81 -18.10
C SER A 40 0.20 7.35 -16.84
N TRP A 41 1.52 7.15 -16.72
CA TRP A 41 2.35 7.78 -15.69
C TRP A 41 2.35 9.30 -15.79
N LYS A 42 2.13 9.87 -16.98
CA LYS A 42 2.04 11.32 -17.16
C LYS A 42 0.76 11.89 -16.53
N ASP A 43 -0.36 11.20 -16.72
CA ASP A 43 -1.65 11.60 -16.13
C ASP A 43 -1.59 11.48 -14.61
N LEU A 44 -1.01 10.40 -14.10
CA LEU A 44 -0.76 10.23 -12.68
C LEU A 44 0.12 11.37 -12.12
N LYS A 45 1.22 11.68 -12.81
CA LYS A 45 2.11 12.77 -12.37
C LYS A 45 1.39 14.11 -12.38
N ALA A 46 0.68 14.43 -13.46
CA ALA A 46 -0.07 15.67 -13.58
C ALA A 46 -1.12 15.80 -12.47
N PHE A 47 -1.83 14.71 -12.16
CA PHE A 47 -2.77 14.66 -11.05
C PHE A 47 -2.08 14.88 -9.69
N PHE A 48 -0.95 14.22 -9.42
CA PHE A 48 -0.20 14.44 -8.18
C PHE A 48 0.32 15.88 -8.05
N ASP A 49 0.76 16.50 -9.14
CA ASP A 49 1.15 17.91 -9.18
C ASP A 49 -0.07 18.81 -8.91
N GLU A 50 -1.24 18.52 -9.48
CA GLU A 50 -2.49 19.29 -9.33
C GLU A 50 -3.01 19.28 -7.88
N ILE A 51 -2.97 18.13 -7.20
CA ILE A 51 -3.41 18.01 -5.80
C ILE A 51 -2.34 18.47 -4.79
N GLY A 52 -1.18 18.93 -5.26
CA GLY A 52 -0.08 19.38 -4.40
C GLY A 52 0.54 18.26 -3.56
N TYR A 53 0.71 17.06 -4.12
CA TYR A 53 1.37 15.96 -3.42
C TYR A 53 2.90 16.14 -3.40
N ASP A 54 3.36 17.04 -2.52
CA ASP A 54 4.75 17.47 -2.44
C ASP A 54 5.54 16.81 -1.30
N SER A 55 4.87 16.15 -0.35
CA SER A 55 5.49 15.60 0.86
C SER A 55 5.04 14.18 1.18
N LEU A 56 6.00 13.27 1.35
CA LEU A 56 5.76 11.89 1.78
C LEU A 56 5.37 11.80 3.26
N LYS A 57 5.72 12.80 4.08
CA LYS A 57 5.38 12.83 5.51
C LYS A 57 3.89 13.06 5.75
N ASN A 58 3.25 13.83 4.88
CA ASN A 58 1.83 14.15 4.95
C ASN A 58 1.16 13.89 3.59
N PRO A 59 1.03 12.61 3.19
CA PRO A 59 0.53 12.26 1.88
C PRO A 59 -0.99 12.50 1.82
N PRO A 60 -1.53 12.84 0.65
CA PRO A 60 -2.97 12.91 0.46
C PRO A 60 -3.59 11.52 0.61
N LYS A 61 -4.86 11.46 1.04
CA LYS A 61 -5.64 10.21 1.17
C LYS A 61 -6.19 9.74 -0.18
N VAL A 62 -5.30 9.62 -1.16
CA VAL A 62 -5.59 9.12 -2.49
C VAL A 62 -4.89 7.79 -2.68
N TYR A 63 -5.64 6.77 -3.08
CA TYR A 63 -5.16 5.40 -3.19
C TYR A 63 -5.23 4.95 -4.65
N VAL A 64 -4.07 4.86 -5.28
CA VAL A 64 -3.98 4.37 -6.65
C VAL A 64 -4.24 2.86 -6.67
N THR A 65 -5.19 2.41 -7.47
CA THR A 65 -5.65 1.01 -7.45
C THR A 65 -4.72 0.06 -8.22
N SER A 66 -3.96 0.56 -9.19
CA SER A 66 -2.99 -0.16 -10.01
C SER A 66 -1.92 0.79 -10.54
N PHE A 67 -0.70 0.29 -10.74
CA PHE A 67 0.34 1.11 -11.38
C PHE A 67 -0.03 1.38 -12.85
N PRO A 68 0.28 2.58 -13.39
CA PRO A 68 0.08 2.85 -14.81
C PRO A 68 0.81 1.84 -15.69
N LYS A 69 0.16 1.37 -16.76
CA LYS A 69 0.72 0.30 -17.62
C LYS A 69 2.01 0.73 -18.33
N ASP A 70 2.13 2.02 -18.62
CA ASP A 70 3.29 2.64 -19.25
C ASP A 70 4.35 3.14 -18.24
N LEU A 71 4.20 2.84 -16.94
CA LEU A 71 5.14 3.30 -15.90
C LEU A 71 6.60 2.89 -16.19
N LYS A 72 6.79 1.76 -16.86
CA LYS A 72 8.11 1.29 -17.31
C LYS A 72 8.81 2.26 -18.28
N ASP A 73 8.03 3.08 -18.99
CA ASP A 73 8.50 4.03 -20.00
C ASP A 73 8.84 5.40 -19.39
N ALA A 74 8.54 5.62 -18.11
CA ALA A 74 8.94 6.82 -17.38
C ALA A 74 10.47 6.85 -17.13
N PRO A 75 11.10 8.04 -17.09
CA PRO A 75 12.48 8.21 -16.61
C PRO A 75 12.68 7.56 -15.23
N VAL A 76 13.87 7.02 -14.97
CA VAL A 76 14.13 6.19 -13.78
C VAL A 76 13.85 6.93 -12.47
N ASP A 77 14.25 8.19 -12.39
CA ASP A 77 14.02 9.09 -11.27
C ASP A 77 12.52 9.35 -11.06
N ILE A 78 11.80 9.74 -12.12
CA ILE A 78 10.35 9.97 -12.07
C ILE A 78 9.60 8.70 -11.68
N ARG A 79 10.00 7.55 -12.23
CA ARG A 79 9.38 6.26 -11.90
C ARG A 79 9.51 5.94 -10.42
N LYS A 80 10.70 6.11 -9.84
CA LYS A 80 10.93 5.87 -8.41
C LYS A 80 10.14 6.83 -7.54
N GLU A 81 10.06 8.10 -7.93
CA GLU A 81 9.25 9.10 -7.24
C GLU A 81 7.76 8.71 -7.23
N LEU A 82 7.18 8.44 -8.40
CA LEU A 82 5.79 8.03 -8.54
C LEU A 82 5.50 6.73 -7.79
N PHE A 83 6.43 5.77 -7.84
CA PHE A 83 6.33 4.52 -7.09
C PHE A 83 6.17 4.78 -5.60
N VAL A 84 7.06 5.57 -4.99
CA VAL A 84 6.99 5.86 -3.55
C VAL A 84 5.73 6.65 -3.22
N LYS A 85 5.36 7.63 -4.04
CA LYS A 85 4.12 8.43 -3.87
C LYS A 85 2.87 7.57 -3.91
N ILE A 86 2.80 6.55 -4.79
CA ILE A 86 1.71 5.58 -4.82
C ILE A 86 1.68 4.72 -3.54
N MET A 87 2.84 4.19 -3.14
CA MET A 87 2.91 3.15 -2.13
C MET A 87 2.74 3.66 -0.70
N ILE A 88 3.25 4.86 -0.38
CA ILE A 88 3.20 5.40 0.99
C ILE A 88 1.78 5.54 1.56
N PRO A 89 0.81 6.18 0.87
CA PRO A 89 -0.57 6.26 1.36
C PRO A 89 -1.16 4.88 1.61
N ILE A 90 -0.92 3.93 0.71
CA ILE A 90 -1.46 2.56 0.79
C ILE A 90 -0.87 1.82 1.99
N ILE A 91 0.45 1.85 2.16
CA ILE A 91 1.15 1.22 3.30
C ILE A 91 0.65 1.82 4.62
N ARG A 92 0.53 3.14 4.70
CA ARG A 92 0.00 3.81 5.90
C ARG A 92 -1.43 3.41 6.21
N LYS A 93 -2.30 3.33 5.20
CA LYS A 93 -3.67 2.84 5.38
C LYS A 93 -3.72 1.42 5.91
N VAL A 94 -2.93 0.49 5.35
CA VAL A 94 -2.86 -0.89 5.85
C VAL A 94 -2.30 -0.95 7.27
N ASN A 95 -1.29 -0.13 7.59
CA ASN A 95 -0.77 -0.02 8.97
C ASN A 95 -1.83 0.54 9.94
N GLU A 96 -2.62 1.53 9.53
CA GLU A 96 -3.73 2.05 10.33
C GLU A 96 -4.80 0.98 10.59
N GLU A 97 -5.10 0.11 9.61
CA GLU A 97 -5.96 -1.06 9.81
C GLU A 97 -5.40 -2.01 10.87
N ILE A 98 -4.12 -2.37 10.76
CA ILE A 98 -3.46 -3.27 11.72
C ILE A 98 -3.46 -2.67 13.13
N LEU A 99 -3.17 -1.38 13.27
CA LEU A 99 -3.16 -0.70 14.57
C LEU A 99 -4.56 -0.58 15.18
N ARG A 100 -5.61 -0.46 14.34
CA ARG A 100 -7.01 -0.53 14.79
C ARG A 100 -7.33 -1.90 15.36
N GLU A 101 -6.93 -2.98 14.67
CA GLU A 101 -7.09 -4.35 15.17
C GLU A 101 -6.31 -4.57 16.47
N ARG A 102 -5.08 -4.05 16.56
CA ARG A 102 -4.29 -4.08 17.80
C ARG A 102 -5.04 -3.43 18.97
N LYS A 103 -5.66 -2.27 18.75
CA LYS A 103 -6.45 -1.58 19.76
C LYS A 103 -7.69 -2.38 20.19
N GLU A 104 -8.39 -2.98 19.23
CA GLU A 104 -9.53 -3.87 19.51
C GLU A 104 -9.11 -5.08 20.33
N ILE A 105 -7.97 -5.69 20.01
CA ILE A 105 -7.39 -6.81 20.74
C ILE A 105 -7.09 -6.42 22.19
N ILE A 106 -6.40 -5.30 22.42
CA ILE A 106 -6.09 -4.81 23.77
C ILE A 106 -7.37 -4.59 24.56
N THR A 107 -8.36 -3.91 23.95
CA THR A 107 -9.67 -3.66 24.58
C THR A 107 -10.38 -4.97 24.91
N ALA A 108 -10.29 -5.99 24.05
CA ALA A 108 -10.88 -7.31 24.28
C ALA A 108 -10.19 -8.06 25.42
N MET A 109 -8.87 -7.94 25.55
CA MET A 109 -8.12 -8.49 26.69
C MET A 109 -8.56 -7.86 28.01
N GLU A 110 -8.65 -6.53 28.07
CA GLU A 110 -9.07 -5.78 29.26
C GLU A 110 -10.49 -6.13 29.71
N LYS A 111 -11.40 -6.35 28.76
CA LYS A 111 -12.80 -6.68 29.02
C LYS A 111 -13.08 -8.17 29.21
N GLY A 112 -12.10 -9.05 28.96
CA GLY A 112 -12.32 -10.49 28.92
C GLY A 112 -13.23 -10.95 27.78
N ASP A 113 -13.26 -10.23 26.66
CA ASP A 113 -14.05 -10.60 25.47
C ASP A 113 -13.37 -11.75 24.69
N THR A 114 -13.68 -12.97 25.13
CA THR A 114 -13.14 -14.21 24.57
C THR A 114 -13.52 -14.45 23.10
N LEU A 115 -14.65 -13.92 22.63
CA LEU A 115 -15.10 -14.12 21.25
C LEU A 115 -14.23 -13.30 20.29
N THR A 116 -14.00 -12.02 20.61
CA THR A 116 -13.11 -11.15 19.85
C THR A 116 -11.68 -11.67 19.86
N LEU A 117 -11.17 -12.14 21.00
CA LEU A 117 -9.83 -12.74 21.08
C LEU A 117 -9.71 -14.00 20.22
N LYS A 118 -10.71 -14.89 20.26
CA LYS A 118 -10.73 -16.12 19.44
C LYS A 118 -10.70 -15.82 17.94
N LYS A 119 -11.39 -14.77 17.49
CA LYS A 119 -11.33 -14.27 16.11
C LYS A 119 -9.89 -13.91 15.73
N TYR A 120 -9.21 -13.12 16.56
CA TYR A 120 -7.86 -12.63 16.25
C TYR A 120 -6.77 -13.71 16.41
N TYR A 121 -6.88 -14.62 17.38
CA TYR A 121 -6.03 -15.80 17.45
C TYR A 121 -6.09 -16.63 16.17
N LYS A 122 -7.29 -16.87 15.64
CA LYS A 122 -7.46 -17.59 14.37
C LYS A 122 -6.86 -16.81 13.20
N LYS A 123 -7.12 -15.50 13.09
CA LYS A 123 -6.64 -14.65 12.00
C LYS A 123 -5.10 -14.64 11.93
N TYR A 124 -4.43 -14.42 13.06
CA TYR A 124 -2.97 -14.28 13.14
C TYR A 124 -2.25 -15.59 13.48
N ASN A 125 -2.97 -16.69 13.67
CA ASN A 125 -2.42 -17.98 14.11
C ASN A 125 -1.58 -17.83 15.41
N ALA A 126 -2.11 -17.09 16.38
CA ALA A 126 -1.49 -16.88 17.68
C ALA A 126 -2.06 -17.82 18.74
N LYS A 127 -1.21 -18.27 19.67
CA LYS A 127 -1.54 -19.23 20.73
C LYS A 127 -1.67 -18.60 22.11
N SER A 128 -1.20 -17.37 22.27
CA SER A 128 -1.33 -16.60 23.52
C SER A 128 -1.54 -15.11 23.24
N ASN A 129 -1.89 -14.35 24.28
CA ASN A 129 -2.03 -12.90 24.21
C ASN A 129 -0.70 -12.22 23.82
N GLU A 130 0.40 -12.69 24.37
CA GLU A 130 1.75 -12.17 24.12
C GLU A 130 2.15 -12.41 22.67
N GLU A 131 1.92 -13.62 22.15
CA GLU A 131 2.17 -13.92 20.74
C GLU A 131 1.27 -13.06 19.83
N LEU A 132 0.00 -12.90 20.17
CA LEU A 132 -0.92 -12.07 19.40
C LEU A 132 -0.46 -10.61 19.35
N LEU A 133 -0.06 -10.03 20.48
CA LEU A 133 0.46 -8.66 20.53
C LEU A 133 1.83 -8.54 19.85
N LEU A 134 2.65 -9.59 19.79
CA LEU A 134 3.88 -9.56 19.00
C LEU A 134 3.60 -9.57 17.49
N LYS A 135 2.54 -10.28 17.08
CA LYS A 135 2.10 -10.41 15.67
C LYS A 135 1.40 -9.18 15.15
N VAL A 136 0.44 -8.62 15.88
CA VAL A 136 -0.44 -7.54 15.38
C VAL A 136 0.19 -6.17 15.61
N ASP A 137 1.07 -5.77 14.69
CA ASP A 137 1.70 -4.45 14.71
C ASP A 137 2.02 -3.97 13.29
N ALA A 138 2.20 -2.65 13.14
CA ALA A 138 2.49 -2.02 11.87
C ALA A 138 3.78 -2.58 11.24
N ILE A 139 3.86 -2.56 9.91
CA ILE A 139 5.10 -2.87 9.18
C ILE A 139 5.90 -1.56 9.04
N PRO A 140 7.20 -1.52 9.36
CA PRO A 140 8.03 -0.34 9.13
C PRO A 140 7.95 0.11 7.66
N GLU A 141 7.69 1.40 7.43
CA GLU A 141 7.41 1.94 6.10
C GLU A 141 8.60 1.79 5.15
N ASP A 142 9.81 1.99 5.65
CA ASP A 142 11.06 1.83 4.92
C ASP A 142 11.25 0.39 4.40
N ILE A 143 10.94 -0.61 5.24
CA ILE A 143 10.97 -2.02 4.87
C ILE A 143 9.89 -2.33 3.83
N ALA A 144 8.65 -1.90 4.07
CA ALA A 144 7.55 -2.15 3.14
C ALA A 144 7.82 -1.54 1.76
N ILE A 145 8.32 -0.29 1.69
CA ILE A 145 8.70 0.36 0.43
C ILE A 145 9.89 -0.35 -0.22
N ALA A 146 10.93 -0.69 0.55
CA ALA A 146 12.12 -1.35 0.00
C ALA A 146 11.80 -2.72 -0.58
N GLN A 147 11.07 -3.56 0.15
CA GLN A 147 10.64 -4.87 -0.35
C GLN A 147 9.71 -4.71 -1.54
N ALA A 148 8.71 -3.82 -1.48
CA ALA A 148 7.84 -3.56 -2.62
C ALA A 148 8.66 -3.16 -3.86
N ALA A 149 9.65 -2.27 -3.72
CA ALA A 149 10.50 -1.83 -4.82
C ALA A 149 11.34 -2.97 -5.41
N ILE A 150 11.88 -3.86 -4.56
CA ILE A 150 12.66 -5.02 -4.97
C ILE A 150 11.78 -6.04 -5.72
N GLU A 151 10.68 -6.47 -5.10
CA GLU A 151 9.82 -7.54 -5.63
C GLU A 151 9.06 -7.11 -6.90
N SER A 152 8.69 -5.83 -7.00
CA SER A 152 7.95 -5.31 -8.15
C SER A 152 8.81 -4.71 -9.26
N ALA A 153 10.13 -4.65 -9.09
CA ALA A 153 11.02 -3.85 -9.92
C ALA A 153 10.54 -2.39 -10.05
N TRP A 154 10.27 -1.74 -8.91
CA TRP A 154 9.70 -0.39 -8.84
C TRP A 154 8.37 -0.24 -9.61
N GLY A 155 7.47 -1.22 -9.48
CA GLY A 155 6.13 -1.21 -10.05
C GLY A 155 6.03 -1.65 -11.50
N THR A 156 7.11 -2.18 -12.10
CA THR A 156 7.17 -2.50 -13.54
C THR A 156 7.11 -3.98 -13.87
N SER A 157 7.17 -4.85 -12.85
CA SER A 157 7.06 -6.30 -13.02
C SER A 157 5.78 -6.71 -13.74
N LYS A 158 5.87 -7.74 -14.60
CA LYS A 158 4.71 -8.31 -15.30
C LYS A 158 3.60 -8.69 -14.32
N PHE A 159 3.94 -9.28 -13.16
CA PHE A 159 2.97 -9.69 -12.14
C PHE A 159 2.22 -8.51 -11.51
N VAL A 160 2.89 -7.37 -11.38
CA VAL A 160 2.23 -6.15 -10.91
C VAL A 160 1.24 -5.64 -11.95
N VAL A 161 1.66 -5.58 -13.21
CA VAL A 161 0.82 -5.06 -14.30
C VAL A 161 -0.43 -5.92 -14.53
N ILE A 162 -0.31 -7.24 -14.44
CA ILE A 162 -1.43 -8.15 -14.74
C ILE A 162 -2.27 -8.57 -13.52
N ALA A 163 -1.70 -8.50 -12.32
CA ALA A 163 -2.31 -9.09 -11.12
C ALA A 163 -2.26 -8.19 -9.87
N ASN A 164 -1.76 -6.95 -9.98
CA ASN A 164 -1.45 -6.09 -8.83
C ASN A 164 -0.60 -6.78 -7.76
N ASN A 165 0.16 -7.82 -8.13
CA ASN A 165 0.91 -8.64 -7.19
C ASN A 165 2.31 -8.06 -6.98
N ILE A 166 2.42 -7.14 -6.01
CA ILE A 166 3.63 -6.36 -5.72
C ILE A 166 4.74 -7.23 -5.16
N PHE A 167 4.38 -8.25 -4.37
CA PHE A 167 5.31 -9.03 -3.56
C PHE A 167 5.54 -10.45 -4.10
N GLY A 168 5.06 -10.75 -5.31
CA GLY A 168 5.28 -12.04 -5.98
C GLY A 168 4.64 -13.22 -5.24
N GLU A 169 3.47 -13.01 -4.62
CA GLU A 169 2.79 -14.02 -3.82
C GLU A 169 2.18 -15.13 -4.68
N TRP A 170 2.27 -16.36 -4.19
CA TRP A 170 1.65 -17.53 -4.80
C TRP A 170 0.41 -17.94 -3.99
N THR A 171 -0.60 -18.44 -4.67
CA THR A 171 -1.76 -19.11 -4.08
C THR A 171 -1.83 -20.56 -4.50
N TYR A 172 -2.39 -21.40 -3.62
CA TYR A 172 -2.58 -22.83 -3.85
C TYR A 172 -4.06 -23.20 -3.90
N GLU A 173 -4.95 -22.21 -3.79
CA GLU A 173 -6.37 -22.38 -3.99
C GLU A 173 -6.70 -22.18 -5.48
N PRO A 174 -7.13 -23.23 -6.20
CA PRO A 174 -7.36 -23.12 -7.63
C PRO A 174 -8.39 -22.05 -7.99
N GLY A 175 -8.07 -21.21 -8.98
CA GLY A 175 -8.97 -20.15 -9.47
C GLY A 175 -8.93 -18.85 -8.65
N THR A 176 -8.01 -18.74 -7.69
CA THR A 176 -7.77 -17.48 -6.96
C THR A 176 -6.63 -16.66 -7.56
N GLY A 177 -5.86 -17.22 -8.50
CA GLY A 177 -4.76 -16.54 -9.15
C GLY A 177 -4.71 -16.70 -10.66
N ILE A 178 -3.54 -16.43 -11.23
CA ILE A 178 -3.21 -16.61 -12.64
C ILE A 178 -2.30 -17.83 -12.77
N ILE A 179 -2.70 -18.79 -13.60
CA ILE A 179 -1.89 -19.99 -13.88
C ILE A 179 -0.61 -19.56 -14.63
N PRO A 180 0.59 -19.88 -14.13
CA PRO A 180 1.84 -19.58 -14.82
C PRO A 180 1.99 -20.39 -16.11
N ASP A 181 2.50 -19.74 -17.16
CA ASP A 181 2.71 -20.36 -18.47
C ASP A 181 3.63 -21.61 -18.39
N GLU A 182 4.57 -21.64 -17.45
CA GLU A 182 5.57 -22.72 -17.27
C GLU A 182 5.31 -23.61 -16.05
N ARG A 183 4.08 -23.63 -15.50
CA ARG A 183 3.77 -24.47 -14.34
C ARG A 183 3.88 -25.97 -14.71
N PRO A 184 4.73 -26.77 -14.02
CA PRO A 184 4.86 -28.20 -14.30
C PRO A 184 3.54 -28.96 -14.12
N ASP A 185 3.38 -30.04 -14.89
CA ASP A 185 2.21 -30.92 -14.79
C ASP A 185 2.06 -31.47 -13.36
N GLY A 186 0.84 -31.37 -12.81
CA GLY A 186 0.51 -31.83 -11.46
C GLY A 186 0.67 -30.78 -10.36
N GLU A 187 1.32 -29.65 -10.65
CA GLU A 187 1.39 -28.51 -9.71
C GLU A 187 0.10 -27.68 -9.75
N ILE A 188 -0.31 -27.17 -8.59
CA ILE A 188 -1.56 -26.42 -8.43
C ILE A 188 -1.37 -24.94 -8.06
N TYR A 189 -0.13 -24.49 -7.89
CA TYR A 189 0.15 -23.10 -7.50
C TYR A 189 -0.20 -22.11 -8.63
N GLU A 190 -0.73 -20.96 -8.27
CA GLU A 190 -1.07 -19.86 -9.17
C GLU A 190 -0.41 -18.56 -8.65
N ILE A 191 -0.17 -17.60 -9.54
CA ILE A 191 0.26 -16.25 -9.13
C ILE A 191 -0.96 -15.57 -8.51
N GLU A 192 -0.89 -15.19 -7.24
CA GLU A 192 -2.01 -14.54 -6.55
C GLU A 192 -2.46 -13.28 -7.31
N TYR A 193 -3.78 -13.08 -7.43
CA TYR A 193 -4.39 -11.95 -8.10
C TYR A 193 -5.05 -11.02 -7.09
N PHE A 194 -4.61 -9.77 -7.08
CA PHE A 194 -5.19 -8.75 -6.23
C PHE A 194 -6.06 -7.78 -7.02
N LYS A 195 -7.24 -7.49 -6.47
CA LYS A 195 -8.16 -6.50 -7.06
C LYS A 195 -7.52 -5.11 -7.15
N ASN A 196 -6.64 -4.76 -6.23
CA ASN A 196 -5.91 -3.50 -6.20
C ASN A 196 -4.59 -3.64 -5.41
N LEU A 197 -3.75 -2.61 -5.48
CA LEU A 197 -2.47 -2.56 -4.76
C LEU A 197 -2.63 -2.65 -3.23
N GLU A 198 -3.70 -2.09 -2.66
CA GLU A 198 -3.98 -2.15 -1.22
C GLU A 198 -4.20 -3.58 -0.74
N ASP A 199 -4.92 -4.41 -1.50
CA ASP A 199 -5.11 -5.83 -1.20
C ASP A 199 -3.79 -6.61 -1.22
N SER A 200 -2.88 -6.28 -2.16
CA SER A 200 -1.54 -6.87 -2.20
C SER A 200 -0.70 -6.49 -0.97
N VAL A 201 -0.71 -5.21 -0.58
CA VAL A 201 -0.01 -4.73 0.63
C VAL A 201 -0.59 -5.36 1.89
N ARG A 202 -1.91 -5.55 1.96
CA ARG A 202 -2.58 -6.22 3.09
C ARG A 202 -2.18 -7.68 3.21
N SER A 203 -2.07 -8.40 2.10
CA SER A 203 -1.61 -9.80 2.08
C SER A 203 -0.16 -9.91 2.55
N TYR A 204 0.72 -9.07 2.02
CA TYR A 204 2.12 -8.99 2.44
C TYR A 204 2.28 -8.72 3.93
N ALA A 205 1.56 -7.71 4.46
CA ALA A 205 1.61 -7.37 5.87
C ALA A 205 1.07 -8.51 6.74
N MET A 206 0.01 -9.20 6.28
CA MET A 206 -0.51 -10.40 6.94
C MET A 206 0.53 -11.51 6.99
N ASN A 207 1.26 -11.76 5.90
CA ASN A 207 2.31 -12.78 5.85
C ASN A 207 3.40 -12.52 6.90
N LEU A 208 3.93 -11.29 6.97
CA LEU A 208 4.91 -10.90 7.98
C LEU A 208 4.39 -11.01 9.42
N ASN A 209 3.12 -10.66 9.63
CA ASN A 209 2.50 -10.70 10.95
C ASN A 209 2.06 -12.11 11.37
N LYS A 210 1.78 -13.03 10.43
CA LYS A 210 1.20 -14.35 10.72
C LYS A 210 2.24 -15.48 10.71
N LEU A 211 3.10 -15.54 9.70
CA LEU A 211 3.92 -16.73 9.44
C LEU A 211 5.03 -16.90 10.49
N PRO A 212 5.35 -18.15 10.90
CA PRO A 212 6.35 -18.42 11.94
C PRO A 212 7.75 -17.94 11.54
N TYR A 213 8.10 -18.01 10.26
CA TYR A 213 9.42 -17.65 9.72
C TYR A 213 9.85 -16.19 10.03
N TYR A 214 8.89 -15.31 10.31
CA TYR A 214 9.12 -13.89 10.59
C TYR A 214 9.11 -13.55 12.09
N GLU A 215 9.26 -14.53 12.98
CA GLU A 215 9.33 -14.28 14.42
C GLU A 215 10.45 -13.31 14.79
N LYS A 216 11.67 -13.52 14.25
CA LYS A 216 12.80 -12.62 14.49
C LYS A 216 12.51 -11.18 14.04
N PHE A 217 11.88 -11.01 12.88
CA PHE A 217 11.43 -9.70 12.40
C PHE A 217 10.51 -9.04 13.44
N ARG A 218 9.52 -9.77 13.97
CA ARG A 218 8.59 -9.24 14.96
C ARG A 218 9.25 -8.93 16.30
N LEU A 219 10.20 -9.75 16.75
CA LEU A 219 10.97 -9.51 17.99
C LEU A 219 11.82 -8.23 17.90
N ILE A 220 12.49 -8.01 16.77
CA ILE A 220 13.28 -6.79 16.54
C ILE A 220 12.35 -5.59 16.40
N ARG A 221 11.26 -5.71 15.63
CA ARG A 221 10.24 -4.65 15.50
C ARG A 221 9.68 -4.22 16.85
N ALA A 222 9.42 -5.17 17.74
CA ALA A 222 8.92 -4.90 19.09
C ALA A 222 9.98 -4.35 20.04
N GLY A 223 11.24 -4.20 19.61
CA GLY A 223 12.36 -3.74 20.44
C GLY A 223 12.83 -4.75 21.48
N ILE A 224 12.38 -6.01 21.38
CA ILE A 224 12.79 -7.11 22.28
C ILE A 224 14.21 -7.56 21.91
N GLU A 225 14.48 -7.69 20.61
CA GLU A 225 15.82 -7.94 20.08
C GLU A 225 16.42 -6.66 19.49
N LYS A 226 17.74 -6.52 19.59
CA LYS A 226 18.47 -5.39 19.00
C LYS A 226 18.65 -5.60 17.49
N GLY A 227 18.48 -4.54 16.71
CA GLY A 227 18.77 -4.53 15.28
C GLY A 227 17.80 -3.65 14.51
N HIS A 228 17.98 -3.61 13.20
CA HIS A 228 16.94 -3.07 12.32
C HIS A 228 15.95 -4.20 12.01
N PRO A 229 14.62 -3.98 11.94
CA PRO A 229 13.70 -5.10 11.70
C PRO A 229 13.99 -5.87 10.39
N ALA A 230 14.65 -5.23 9.41
CA ALA A 230 15.17 -5.89 8.21
C ALA A 230 16.11 -7.09 8.50
N ASP A 231 16.83 -7.08 9.62
CA ASP A 231 17.68 -8.21 10.07
C ASP A 231 16.89 -9.50 10.34
N GLY A 232 15.57 -9.39 10.53
CA GLY A 232 14.67 -10.52 10.70
C GLY A 232 14.13 -11.12 9.40
N LEU A 233 14.51 -10.60 8.22
CA LEU A 233 13.97 -11.02 6.92
C LEU A 233 14.77 -12.13 6.23
N VAL A 234 15.68 -12.81 6.94
CA VAL A 234 16.53 -13.89 6.40
C VAL A 234 15.72 -14.99 5.70
N TYR A 235 14.51 -15.29 6.19
CA TYR A 235 13.66 -16.33 5.62
C TYR A 235 12.71 -15.84 4.53
N TYR A 236 12.70 -14.54 4.20
CA TYR A 236 11.84 -13.97 3.16
C TYR A 236 12.22 -14.46 1.75
N SER A 237 13.53 -14.61 1.49
CA SER A 237 14.07 -15.01 0.20
C SER A 237 15.02 -16.20 0.32
N GLN A 238 15.11 -16.99 -0.74
CA GLN A 238 16.15 -18.02 -0.88
C GLN A 238 17.58 -17.44 -0.88
N MET A 239 17.73 -16.14 -1.14
CA MET A 239 19.00 -15.43 -1.06
C MET A 239 19.47 -15.17 0.38
N ARG A 240 18.63 -15.43 1.39
CA ARG A 240 18.97 -15.34 2.82
C ARG A 240 19.59 -13.99 3.22
N GLU A 241 20.77 -13.99 3.82
CA GLU A 241 21.47 -12.78 4.30
C GLU A 241 21.72 -11.78 3.17
N LYS A 242 22.01 -12.27 1.95
CA LYS A 242 22.18 -11.40 0.78
C LYS A 242 20.91 -10.61 0.45
N TYR A 243 19.73 -11.17 0.70
CA TYR A 243 18.48 -10.43 0.55
C TYR A 243 18.38 -9.29 1.57
N VAL A 244 18.73 -9.57 2.83
CA VAL A 244 18.75 -8.55 3.90
C VAL A 244 19.67 -7.38 3.55
N GLU A 245 20.85 -7.66 2.99
CA GLU A 245 21.77 -6.64 2.51
C GLU A 245 21.17 -5.78 1.40
N ILE A 246 20.47 -6.40 0.43
CA ILE A 246 19.80 -5.68 -0.66
C ILE A 246 18.70 -4.78 -0.10
N VAL A 247 17.86 -5.28 0.80
CA VAL A 247 16.80 -4.49 1.46
C VAL A 247 17.40 -3.28 2.17
N LYS A 248 18.43 -3.48 3.01
CA LYS A 248 19.09 -2.39 3.73
C LYS A 248 19.75 -1.37 2.78
N ASN A 249 20.31 -1.84 1.66
CA ASN A 249 20.88 -0.95 0.66
C ASN A 249 19.79 -0.11 -0.02
N VAL A 250 18.62 -0.67 -0.32
CA VAL A 250 17.49 0.11 -0.85
C VAL A 250 17.01 1.13 0.18
N ILE A 251 16.80 0.73 1.44
CA ILE A 251 16.40 1.62 2.55
C ILE A 251 17.30 2.85 2.63
N LYS A 252 18.62 2.66 2.55
CA LYS A 252 19.60 3.76 2.60
C LYS A 252 19.42 4.81 1.49
N HIS A 253 18.83 4.45 0.36
CA HIS A 253 18.62 5.32 -0.79
C HIS A 253 17.14 5.73 -0.98
N LEU A 254 16.28 5.40 -0.02
CA LEU A 254 14.90 5.90 -0.03
C LEU A 254 14.88 7.41 0.30
N PRO A 255 13.88 8.15 -0.20
CA PRO A 255 13.62 9.50 0.28
C PRO A 255 13.20 9.47 1.76
N ASP A 256 13.25 10.63 2.41
CA ASP A 256 12.71 10.79 3.77
C ASP A 256 11.18 10.54 3.74
N LEU A 257 10.76 9.47 4.42
CA LEU A 257 9.36 9.02 4.51
C LEU A 257 8.56 9.82 5.57
#